data_AF-A0A355T2Y5-F1
#
_entry.id   AF-A0A355T2Y5-F1
#
_cell.length_a   1.000
_cell.length_b   1.000
_cell.length_c   1.000
_cell.angle_alpha   90.00
_cell.angle_beta   90.00
_cell.angle_gamma   90.00
#
_symmetry.space_group_name_H-M   'P 1'
#
loop_
_entity.id
_entity.type
_entity.pdbx_description
1 polymer ?
#
loop_
_entity_poly.entity_id
_entity_poly.type
_entity_poly.pdbx_seq_one_letter_code
_entity_poly.pdbx_strand_id
1 'polypeptide(L)'
;MSGACWTGGTVKLWLRILIGVGSVAVCLTAVGYWYFVTRDSREPSFVAWNEHCASCHGSGLAGTEFGSALIGPGPKHGETVPEIIKVIAEGLPGTTMAGWQDELSPELIKGLALYISERRQNYPGIADSYGAEPTESRDIQSIHHNFRLERFATLVSRPYSLAYMPNGNILVAEKTRGLSLVDPLGRQSPLITDTPPVWETLLSVEGAWLNYGIVLDVELHPEFEENGWIYLSHTDRCQWSCGWLVPATMVRVVRGRIRDGRWVDQETIWSVHKDHYTPVPDGVAAGRLAFDGRGHLYISIGGKNTYDKLHQLDTPFGKIHRVRDDGTAPKDNPFWVAEDERPEASTIHTVWSYGHRTGQGLDAHPESGTIWNTEMGPRGGDEINQILAGQNYGWPLYTNGLDYNGEEVSIGKDLGLDFPIEDTVLPIVDFTPAPAISNFTFHDGSQFPSWNNDLLVGSLKAISLYRLRIENGSLIEQEQLIDDFGRIRDVGMGADGLVYIALEHNDTGSLWRLVPLDTAGDVAP
;
A
#
# COMPACT_ATOMS: atom_id res chain seq x y z
N MET A 1 -9.14 -61.04 -10.80
CA MET A 1 -7.84 -60.37 -11.00
C MET A 1 -7.61 -60.20 -12.50
N SER A 2 -8.15 -59.12 -13.09
CA SER A 2 -7.85 -58.73 -14.47
C SER A 2 -6.82 -57.61 -14.42
N GLY A 3 -5.54 -57.96 -14.55
CA GLY A 3 -4.46 -56.99 -14.63
C GLY A 3 -4.49 -56.30 -15.99
N ALA A 4 -4.80 -55.01 -16.01
CA ALA A 4 -4.64 -54.18 -17.19
C ALA A 4 -3.14 -54.05 -17.50
N CYS A 5 -2.69 -54.77 -18.51
CA CYS A 5 -1.32 -54.74 -19.00
C CYS A 5 -1.13 -53.46 -19.84
N TRP A 6 -0.41 -52.47 -19.31
CA TRP A 6 -0.06 -51.25 -20.04
C TRP A 6 0.86 -51.61 -21.20
N THR A 7 0.37 -51.55 -22.44
CA THR A 7 1.16 -51.86 -23.63
C THR A 7 2.25 -50.81 -23.82
N GLY A 8 3.44 -51.19 -24.30
CA GLY A 8 4.59 -50.27 -24.49
C GLY A 8 4.32 -49.05 -25.40
N GLY A 9 3.18 -49.00 -26.10
CA GLY A 9 2.70 -47.82 -26.82
C GLY A 9 2.18 -46.71 -25.88
N THR A 10 1.55 -47.06 -24.77
CA THR A 10 1.05 -46.09 -23.78
C THR A 10 2.19 -45.38 -23.05
N VAL A 11 3.25 -46.11 -22.66
CA VAL A 11 4.45 -45.53 -22.03
C VAL A 11 5.17 -44.57 -22.98
N LYS A 12 5.29 -44.90 -24.28
CA LYS A 12 5.88 -44.00 -25.28
C LYS A 12 5.04 -42.75 -25.54
N LEU A 13 3.71 -42.87 -25.47
CA LEU A 13 2.80 -41.73 -25.58
C LEU A 13 2.95 -40.77 -24.38
N TRP A 14 2.92 -41.30 -23.15
CA TRP A 14 3.11 -40.50 -21.94
C TRP A 14 4.49 -39.83 -21.88
N LEU A 15 5.54 -40.53 -22.30
CA LEU A 15 6.88 -39.95 -22.39
C LEU A 15 6.94 -38.79 -23.40
N ARG A 16 6.29 -38.92 -24.57
CA ARG A 16 6.20 -37.84 -25.56
C ARG A 16 5.40 -36.65 -25.04
N ILE A 17 4.30 -36.91 -24.32
CA ILE A 17 3.50 -35.86 -23.69
C ILE A 17 4.34 -35.13 -22.62
N LEU A 18 5.04 -35.86 -21.75
CA LEU A 18 5.90 -35.28 -20.71
C LEU A 18 7.03 -34.44 -21.30
N ILE A 19 7.69 -34.93 -22.35
CA ILE A 19 8.72 -34.15 -23.07
C ILE A 19 8.09 -32.90 -23.68
N GLY A 20 6.94 -33.02 -24.35
CA GLY A 20 6.23 -31.89 -24.93
C GLY A 20 5.84 -30.83 -23.90
N VAL A 21 5.24 -31.24 -22.78
CA VAL A 21 4.89 -30.36 -21.65
C VAL A 21 6.13 -29.72 -21.05
N GLY A 22 7.21 -30.50 -20.84
CA GLY A 22 8.48 -29.98 -20.35
C GLY A 22 9.09 -28.93 -21.28
N SER A 23 9.09 -29.17 -22.60
CA SER A 23 9.57 -28.19 -23.59
C SER A 23 8.73 -26.92 -23.61
N VAL A 24 7.39 -27.03 -23.52
CA VAL A 24 6.51 -25.86 -23.43
C VAL A 24 6.79 -25.08 -22.15
N ALA A 25 6.93 -25.74 -21.01
CA ALA A 25 7.24 -25.09 -19.73
C ALA A 25 8.59 -24.35 -19.77
N VAL A 26 9.63 -24.96 -20.36
CA VAL A 26 10.94 -24.33 -20.55
C VAL A 26 10.84 -23.12 -21.46
N CYS A 27 10.13 -23.21 -22.59
CA CYS A 27 9.92 -22.09 -23.49
C CYS A 27 9.16 -20.94 -22.82
N LEU A 28 8.07 -21.24 -22.11
CA LEU A 28 7.31 -20.23 -21.37
C LEU A 28 8.14 -19.56 -20.29
N THR A 29 8.97 -20.33 -19.58
CA THR A 29 9.89 -19.79 -18.57
C THR A 29 10.94 -18.88 -19.20
N ALA A 30 11.53 -19.30 -20.33
CA ALA A 30 12.54 -18.51 -21.04
C ALA A 30 11.96 -17.21 -21.64
N VAL A 31 10.76 -17.28 -22.22
CA VAL A 31 10.04 -16.10 -22.73
C VAL A 31 9.64 -15.18 -21.59
N GLY A 32 9.13 -15.73 -20.47
CA GLY A 32 8.81 -14.96 -19.27
C GLY A 32 10.05 -14.25 -18.73
N TYR A 33 11.16 -14.97 -18.56
CA TYR A 33 12.43 -14.41 -18.12
C TYR A 33 12.94 -13.31 -19.06
N TRP A 34 12.95 -13.54 -20.37
CA TRP A 34 13.31 -12.52 -21.36
C TRP A 34 12.40 -11.30 -21.26
N TYR A 35 11.09 -11.49 -21.12
CA TYR A 35 10.13 -10.40 -21.00
C TYR A 35 10.41 -9.56 -19.76
N PHE A 36 10.63 -10.19 -18.59
CA PHE A 36 10.96 -9.48 -17.36
C PHE A 36 12.29 -8.71 -17.46
N VAL A 37 13.36 -9.37 -17.90
CA VAL A 37 14.70 -8.76 -17.94
C VAL A 37 14.83 -7.65 -19.00
N THR A 38 14.05 -7.70 -20.07
CA THR A 38 14.08 -6.68 -21.13
C THR A 38 12.97 -5.65 -21.02
N ARG A 39 12.11 -5.70 -19.99
CA ARG A 39 10.96 -4.81 -19.84
C ARG A 39 11.36 -3.34 -19.92
N ASP A 40 12.33 -2.94 -19.11
CA ASP A 40 12.68 -1.52 -18.95
C ASP A 40 13.30 -0.95 -20.24
N SER A 41 14.06 -1.75 -21.00
CA SER A 41 14.61 -1.34 -22.30
C SER A 41 13.56 -1.14 -23.39
N ARG A 42 12.34 -1.67 -23.19
CA ARG A 42 11.21 -1.59 -24.13
C ARG A 42 10.16 -0.58 -23.69
N GLU A 43 10.35 0.06 -22.53
CA GLU A 43 9.42 1.06 -22.00
C GLU A 43 9.34 2.27 -22.95
N PRO A 44 8.13 2.73 -23.35
CA PRO A 44 7.98 3.84 -24.28
C PRO A 44 8.71 5.12 -23.84
N SER A 45 8.65 5.47 -22.55
CA SER A 45 9.33 6.66 -22.02
C SER A 45 10.85 6.54 -22.06
N PHE A 46 11.39 5.33 -21.83
CA PHE A 46 12.84 5.09 -21.97
C PHE A 46 13.29 5.23 -23.42
N VAL A 47 12.54 4.66 -24.36
CA VAL A 47 12.84 4.76 -25.80
C VAL A 47 12.78 6.23 -26.24
N ALA A 48 11.69 6.93 -25.95
CA ALA A 48 11.51 8.33 -26.29
C ALA A 48 12.57 9.23 -25.65
N TRP A 49 12.98 8.95 -24.41
CA TRP A 49 14.06 9.69 -23.75
C TRP A 49 15.36 9.59 -24.55
N ASN A 50 15.72 8.39 -24.99
CA ASN A 50 16.96 8.16 -25.73
C ASN A 50 16.92 8.75 -27.15
N GLU A 51 15.74 8.75 -27.79
CA GLU A 51 15.58 9.28 -29.15
C GLU A 51 15.52 10.81 -29.19
N HIS A 52 14.89 11.44 -28.21
CA HIS A 52 14.56 12.88 -28.26
C HIS A 52 15.33 13.74 -27.26
N CYS A 53 15.66 13.22 -26.07
CA CYS A 53 16.15 14.04 -24.95
C CYS A 53 17.62 13.78 -24.57
N ALA A 54 18.10 12.55 -24.77
CA ALA A 54 19.39 12.10 -24.26
C ALA A 54 20.60 12.79 -24.91
N SER A 55 20.46 13.36 -26.11
CA SER A 55 21.53 14.14 -26.75
C SER A 55 21.89 15.41 -25.95
N CYS A 56 20.90 16.05 -25.34
CA CYS A 56 21.06 17.25 -24.50
C CYS A 56 21.26 16.90 -23.02
N HIS A 57 20.55 15.90 -22.51
CA HIS A 57 20.52 15.62 -21.07
C HIS A 57 21.31 14.37 -20.65
N GLY A 58 21.89 13.66 -21.61
CA GLY A 58 22.58 12.39 -21.39
C GLY A 58 21.59 11.24 -21.16
N SER A 59 21.97 10.02 -21.53
CA SER A 59 21.14 8.82 -21.32
C SER A 59 20.80 8.60 -19.83
N GLY A 60 21.71 8.99 -18.94
CA GLY A 60 21.53 8.94 -17.48
C GLY A 60 21.11 10.26 -16.82
N LEU A 61 20.58 11.24 -17.56
CA LEU A 61 20.11 12.53 -17.05
C LEU A 61 21.21 13.44 -16.44
N ALA A 62 22.48 13.07 -16.54
CA ALA A 62 23.60 13.80 -15.96
C ALA A 62 24.01 15.07 -16.74
N GLY A 63 23.31 15.39 -17.83
CA GLY A 63 23.64 16.51 -18.71
C GLY A 63 24.71 16.16 -19.75
N THR A 64 24.83 17.03 -20.75
CA THR A 64 25.91 16.99 -21.75
C THR A 64 26.47 18.39 -21.97
N GLU A 65 27.37 18.56 -22.94
CA GLU A 65 27.80 19.90 -23.37
C GLU A 65 26.66 20.72 -24.02
N PHE A 66 25.56 20.06 -24.42
CA PHE A 66 24.43 20.68 -25.12
C PHE A 66 23.24 20.99 -24.20
N GLY A 67 23.21 20.45 -22.99
CA GLY A 67 22.09 20.61 -22.07
C GLY A 67 22.41 20.30 -20.61
N SER A 68 21.57 20.82 -19.72
CA SER A 68 21.78 20.71 -18.27
C SER A 68 21.54 19.30 -17.75
N ALA A 69 22.20 18.98 -16.62
CA ALA A 69 21.81 17.84 -15.81
C ALA A 69 20.36 18.00 -15.30
N LEU A 70 19.63 16.91 -15.25
CA LEU A 70 18.30 16.82 -14.64
C LEU A 70 18.32 16.07 -13.31
N ILE A 71 19.48 15.57 -12.87
CA ILE A 71 19.70 14.93 -11.56
C ILE A 71 20.91 15.57 -10.86
N GLY A 72 21.00 15.43 -9.53
CA GLY A 72 22.06 16.04 -8.71
C GLY A 72 21.72 17.47 -8.26
N PRO A 73 22.70 18.35 -8.00
CA PRO A 73 22.47 19.75 -7.57
C PRO A 73 21.82 20.67 -8.64
N GLY A 74 21.00 20.13 -9.54
CA GLY A 74 20.19 20.83 -10.53
C GLY A 74 19.01 19.94 -10.96
N PRO A 75 17.79 20.50 -11.04
CA PRO A 75 17.43 21.55 -12.02
C PRO A 75 16.78 22.80 -11.40
N LYS A 76 16.77 23.92 -12.14
CA LYS A 76 16.13 25.19 -11.72
C LYS A 76 14.63 25.29 -12.04
N HIS A 77 14.08 24.27 -12.71
CA HIS A 77 12.71 24.27 -13.25
C HIS A 77 12.12 22.85 -13.22
N GLY A 78 10.81 22.75 -13.03
CA GLY A 78 10.09 21.48 -13.09
C GLY A 78 10.24 20.67 -11.82
N GLU A 79 9.86 21.22 -10.67
CA GLU A 79 9.91 20.50 -9.38
C GLU A 79 8.85 19.41 -9.31
N THR A 80 7.70 19.63 -9.96
CA THR A 80 6.57 18.69 -10.00
C THR A 80 6.39 18.08 -11.39
N VAL A 81 5.75 16.90 -11.46
CA VAL A 81 5.44 16.25 -12.75
C VAL A 81 4.63 17.16 -13.69
N PRO A 82 3.58 17.89 -13.25
CA PRO A 82 2.88 18.86 -14.11
C PRO A 82 3.79 19.95 -14.68
N GLU A 83 4.75 20.45 -13.90
CA GLU A 83 5.71 21.44 -14.40
C GLU A 83 6.70 20.81 -15.39
N ILE A 84 7.15 19.58 -15.18
CA ILE A 84 8.00 18.86 -16.13
C ILE A 84 7.24 18.63 -17.44
N ILE A 85 5.97 18.22 -17.39
CA ILE A 85 5.09 18.09 -18.57
C ILE A 85 5.07 19.41 -19.34
N LYS A 86 4.83 20.53 -18.65
CA LYS A 86 4.79 21.85 -19.26
C LYS A 86 6.13 22.21 -19.93
N VAL A 87 7.24 21.97 -19.25
CA VAL A 87 8.59 22.23 -19.78
C VAL A 87 8.89 21.40 -21.03
N ILE A 88 8.48 20.13 -21.07
CA ILE A 88 8.66 19.28 -22.26
C ILE A 88 7.75 19.75 -23.40
N ALA A 89 6.49 20.05 -23.10
CA ALA A 89 5.50 20.44 -24.10
C ALA A 89 5.83 21.81 -24.74
N GLU A 90 6.11 22.82 -23.92
CA GLU A 90 6.25 24.22 -24.35
C GLU A 90 7.71 24.64 -24.57
N GLY A 91 8.67 23.87 -24.05
CA GLY A 91 10.08 24.24 -24.00
C GLY A 91 10.39 25.26 -22.89
N LEU A 92 11.63 25.76 -22.86
CA LEU A 92 12.05 26.79 -21.91
C LEU A 92 12.45 28.07 -22.65
N PRO A 93 11.65 29.16 -22.53
CA PRO A 93 11.96 30.43 -23.17
C PRO A 93 13.35 30.94 -22.82
N GLY A 94 14.09 31.42 -23.83
CA GLY A 94 15.45 31.93 -23.66
C GLY A 94 16.53 30.84 -23.56
N THR A 95 16.18 29.58 -23.77
CA THR A 95 17.11 28.45 -23.83
C THR A 95 17.06 27.75 -25.20
N THR A 96 17.91 26.76 -25.39
CA THR A 96 17.88 25.87 -26.56
C THR A 96 16.81 24.77 -26.46
N MET A 97 16.12 24.63 -25.33
CA MET A 97 15.08 23.63 -25.14
C MET A 97 13.77 24.05 -25.83
N ALA A 98 13.56 23.51 -27.03
CA ALA A 98 12.30 23.66 -27.76
C ALA A 98 11.17 22.83 -27.12
N GLY A 99 9.93 23.22 -27.40
CA GLY A 99 8.75 22.45 -27.04
C GLY A 99 8.54 21.24 -27.96
N TRP A 100 8.08 20.14 -27.39
CA TRP A 100 7.90 18.86 -28.08
C TRP A 100 6.43 18.49 -28.33
N GLN A 101 5.49 19.38 -27.99
CA GLN A 101 4.04 19.14 -28.13
C GLN A 101 3.56 18.86 -29.56
N ASP A 102 4.31 19.30 -30.58
CA ASP A 102 3.98 19.07 -31.99
C ASP A 102 4.53 17.73 -32.52
N GLU A 103 5.46 17.10 -31.79
CA GLU A 103 6.14 15.85 -32.18
C GLU A 103 5.74 14.65 -31.32
N LEU A 104 5.43 14.88 -30.04
CA LEU A 104 5.12 13.84 -29.06
C LEU A 104 3.67 13.95 -28.60
N SER A 105 3.02 12.79 -28.39
CA SER A 105 1.66 12.77 -27.84
C SER A 105 1.65 13.24 -26.37
N PRO A 106 0.53 13.79 -25.87
CA PRO A 106 0.41 14.18 -24.47
C PRO A 106 0.73 13.04 -23.49
N GLU A 107 0.36 11.80 -23.83
CA GLU A 107 0.60 10.61 -23.02
C GLU A 107 2.10 10.29 -22.94
N LEU A 108 2.82 10.40 -24.06
CA LEU A 108 4.27 10.18 -24.09
C LEU A 108 5.03 11.30 -23.37
N ILE A 109 4.55 12.55 -23.45
CA ILE A 109 5.09 13.67 -22.67
C ILE A 109 4.91 13.42 -21.17
N LYS A 110 3.74 12.94 -20.73
CA LYS A 110 3.50 12.51 -19.34
C LYS A 110 4.44 11.35 -18.95
N GLY A 111 4.62 10.38 -19.84
CA GLY A 111 5.57 9.28 -19.71
C GLY A 111 6.99 9.75 -19.44
N LEU A 112 7.50 10.69 -20.26
CA LEU A 112 8.81 11.29 -20.09
C LEU A 112 8.92 12.08 -18.79
N ALA A 113 7.89 12.85 -18.43
CA ALA A 113 7.89 13.62 -17.19
C ALA A 113 8.00 12.72 -15.95
N LEU A 114 7.24 11.63 -15.92
CA LEU A 114 7.33 10.60 -14.87
C LEU A 114 8.69 9.91 -14.87
N TYR A 115 9.21 9.51 -16.04
CA TYR A 115 10.52 8.89 -16.18
C TYR A 115 11.66 9.76 -15.62
N ILE A 116 11.60 11.08 -15.86
CA ILE A 116 12.54 12.06 -15.32
C ILE A 116 12.35 12.19 -13.81
N SER A 117 11.11 12.36 -13.36
CA SER A 117 10.80 12.58 -11.94
C SER A 117 11.21 11.38 -11.08
N GLU A 118 10.92 10.15 -11.51
CA GLU A 118 11.33 8.93 -10.80
C GLU A 118 12.85 8.85 -10.60
N ARG A 119 13.63 9.25 -11.63
CA ARG A 119 15.10 9.26 -11.56
C ARG A 119 15.65 10.38 -10.68
N ARG A 120 14.97 11.53 -10.65
CA ARG A 120 15.29 12.63 -9.72
C ARG A 120 15.09 12.21 -8.27
N GLN A 121 14.00 11.51 -7.99
CA GLN A 121 13.69 11.02 -6.65
C GLN A 121 14.65 9.91 -6.19
N ASN A 122 15.30 9.22 -7.13
CA ASN A 122 16.31 8.18 -6.84
C ASN A 122 15.81 7.10 -5.86
N TYR A 123 14.52 6.72 -5.96
CA TYR A 123 13.97 5.65 -5.14
C TYR A 123 14.69 4.32 -5.46
N PRO A 124 14.99 3.50 -4.45
CA PRO A 124 15.57 2.18 -4.66
C PRO A 124 14.65 1.26 -5.46
N GLY A 125 15.23 0.25 -6.11
CA GLY A 125 14.47 -0.86 -6.66
C GLY A 125 13.68 -1.58 -5.58
N ILE A 126 12.59 -2.28 -5.95
CA ILE A 126 11.74 -3.00 -4.98
C ILE A 126 12.58 -4.00 -4.18
N ALA A 127 13.40 -4.82 -4.86
CA ALA A 127 14.29 -5.77 -4.19
C ALA A 127 15.29 -5.08 -3.25
N ASP A 128 15.95 -4.01 -3.72
CA ASP A 128 16.95 -3.27 -2.94
C ASP A 128 16.35 -2.63 -1.69
N SER A 129 15.13 -2.09 -1.81
CA SER A 129 14.42 -1.51 -0.68
C SER A 129 14.19 -2.52 0.45
N TYR A 130 14.00 -3.82 0.14
CA TYR A 130 13.87 -4.85 1.18
C TYR A 130 15.20 -5.14 1.88
N GLY A 131 16.34 -4.86 1.25
CA GLY A 131 17.66 -5.00 1.87
C GLY A 131 18.01 -3.85 2.83
N ALA A 132 17.22 -2.78 2.87
CA ALA A 132 17.45 -1.63 3.74
C ALA A 132 17.11 -1.98 5.21
N GLU A 133 18.14 -2.38 5.96
CA GLU A 133 18.07 -2.65 7.40
C GLU A 133 18.92 -1.63 8.17
N PRO A 134 18.32 -0.54 8.69
CA PRO A 134 19.06 0.40 9.50
C PRO A 134 19.50 -0.27 10.81
N THR A 135 20.73 0.00 11.24
CA THR A 135 21.33 -0.60 12.44
C THR A 135 21.70 0.43 13.51
N GLU A 136 21.83 1.69 13.11
CA GLU A 136 22.30 2.79 13.96
C GLU A 136 21.20 3.84 14.17
N SER A 137 21.22 4.44 15.35
CA SER A 137 20.40 5.63 15.61
C SER A 137 20.86 6.83 14.81
N ARG A 138 19.91 7.64 14.35
CA ARG A 138 20.18 8.84 13.55
C ARG A 138 19.45 10.03 14.18
N ASP A 139 20.18 11.11 14.40
CA ASP A 139 19.58 12.41 14.77
C ASP A 139 19.07 13.09 13.50
N ILE A 140 17.83 13.57 13.56
CA ILE A 140 17.12 14.20 12.48
C ILE A 140 16.77 15.62 12.90
N GLN A 141 17.04 16.56 12.01
CA GLN A 141 16.55 17.92 12.10
C GLN A 141 15.33 18.06 11.21
N SER A 142 14.25 18.62 11.74
CA SER A 142 13.04 18.92 10.98
C SER A 142 12.64 20.38 11.20
N ILE A 143 11.66 20.85 10.43
CA ILE A 143 11.17 22.24 10.49
C ILE A 143 10.68 22.59 11.90
N HIS A 144 9.94 21.69 12.56
CA HIS A 144 9.27 21.98 13.83
C HIS A 144 9.87 21.27 15.04
N HIS A 145 10.50 20.10 14.88
CA HIS A 145 11.04 19.31 15.99
C HIS A 145 12.29 18.51 15.60
N ASN A 146 13.35 18.59 16.40
CA ASN A 146 14.48 17.70 16.24
C ASN A 146 14.24 16.41 17.03
N PHE A 147 14.65 15.27 16.48
CA PHE A 147 14.46 13.97 17.13
C PHE A 147 15.56 12.98 16.78
N ARG A 148 15.71 11.98 17.64
CA ARG A 148 16.54 10.80 17.40
C ARG A 148 15.67 9.64 17.00
N LEU A 149 16.05 8.96 15.93
CA LEU A 149 15.54 7.64 15.60
C LEU A 149 16.25 6.59 16.44
N GLU A 150 15.50 5.90 17.30
CA GLU A 150 16.00 4.83 18.14
C GLU A 150 15.34 3.50 17.80
N ARG A 151 16.15 2.46 17.64
CA ARG A 151 15.62 1.11 17.48
C ARG A 151 15.06 0.65 18.82
N PHE A 152 13.75 0.41 18.83
CA PHE A 152 13.04 -0.04 20.02
C PHE A 152 13.03 -1.57 20.11
N ALA A 153 12.79 -2.26 19.00
CA ALA A 153 12.75 -3.73 18.98
C ALA A 153 13.20 -4.30 17.63
N THR A 154 13.76 -5.51 17.67
CA THR A 154 13.90 -6.37 16.48
C THR A 154 12.72 -7.33 16.42
N LEU A 155 12.21 -7.62 15.22
CA LEU A 155 11.11 -8.53 14.99
C LEU A 155 11.58 -9.75 14.19
N VAL A 156 11.10 -10.92 14.60
CA VAL A 156 11.45 -12.20 13.95
C VAL A 156 10.82 -12.35 12.55
N SER A 157 9.77 -11.57 12.23
CA SER A 157 9.12 -11.54 10.93
C SER A 157 8.71 -10.13 10.55
N ARG A 158 8.50 -9.91 9.25
CA ARG A 158 7.93 -8.66 8.73
C ARG A 158 6.60 -8.32 9.42
N PRO A 159 6.47 -7.11 9.99
CA PRO A 159 5.19 -6.61 10.49
C PRO A 159 4.28 -6.21 9.33
N TYR A 160 2.97 -6.22 9.56
CA TYR A 160 1.98 -5.54 8.73
C TYR A 160 1.39 -4.34 9.45
N SER A 161 1.09 -4.47 10.74
CA SER A 161 0.45 -3.44 11.55
C SER A 161 0.80 -3.56 13.02
N LEU A 162 0.55 -2.48 13.75
CA LEU A 162 0.78 -2.32 15.18
C LEU A 162 -0.48 -1.80 15.86
N ALA A 163 -0.78 -2.32 17.05
CA ALA A 163 -1.77 -1.74 17.94
C ALA A 163 -1.15 -1.46 19.31
N TYR A 164 -1.28 -0.22 19.78
CA TYR A 164 -0.62 0.27 20.99
C TYR A 164 -1.54 0.09 22.19
N MET A 165 -1.12 -0.73 23.16
CA MET A 165 -1.94 -1.07 24.32
C MET A 165 -1.74 -0.05 25.44
N PRO A 166 -2.79 0.23 26.26
CA PRO A 166 -2.70 1.17 27.38
C PRO A 166 -1.62 0.84 28.43
N ASN A 167 -1.24 -0.44 28.54
CA ASN A 167 -0.18 -0.88 29.45
C ASN A 167 1.25 -0.70 28.87
N GLY A 168 1.39 -0.10 27.68
CA GLY A 168 2.66 0.12 26.99
C GLY A 168 3.16 -1.05 26.15
N ASN A 169 2.45 -2.18 26.12
CA ASN A 169 2.75 -3.23 25.14
C ASN A 169 2.33 -2.78 23.73
N ILE A 170 3.02 -3.28 22.71
CA ILE A 170 2.64 -3.12 21.31
C ILE A 170 2.26 -4.49 20.77
N LEU A 171 1.03 -4.65 20.30
CA LEU A 171 0.58 -5.84 19.60
C LEU A 171 1.01 -5.74 18.14
N VAL A 172 1.71 -6.76 17.65
CA VAL A 172 2.31 -6.79 16.32
C VAL A 172 1.62 -7.84 15.47
N ALA A 173 1.07 -7.42 14.34
CA ALA A 173 0.63 -8.32 13.28
C ALA A 173 1.81 -8.75 12.43
N GLU A 174 2.27 -9.98 12.61
CA GLU A 174 3.35 -10.57 11.83
C GLU A 174 2.77 -11.23 10.58
N LYS A 175 3.06 -10.67 9.40
CA LYS A 175 2.44 -11.02 8.10
C LYS A 175 2.17 -12.51 7.91
N THR A 176 3.18 -13.35 8.11
CA THR A 176 3.13 -14.78 7.82
C THR A 176 3.17 -15.66 9.06
N ARG A 177 3.03 -15.09 10.27
CA ARG A 177 3.22 -15.82 11.54
C ARG A 177 2.09 -15.70 12.56
N GLY A 178 1.33 -14.61 12.56
CA GLY A 178 0.23 -14.40 13.51
C GLY A 178 0.41 -13.13 14.31
N LEU A 179 0.01 -13.15 15.59
CA LEU A 179 0.18 -12.02 16.51
C LEU A 179 1.30 -12.29 17.51
N SER A 180 2.04 -11.26 17.89
CA SER A 180 2.92 -11.26 19.07
C SER A 180 2.88 -9.92 19.79
N LEU A 181 3.43 -9.86 20.99
CA LEU A 181 3.54 -8.63 21.77
C LEU A 181 5.00 -8.19 21.83
N VAL A 182 5.25 -6.90 21.76
CA VAL A 182 6.50 -6.26 22.18
C VAL A 182 6.24 -5.52 23.48
N ASP A 183 6.99 -5.84 24.53
CA ASP A 183 6.83 -5.20 25.84
C ASP A 183 7.50 -3.80 25.89
N PRO A 184 7.28 -3.00 26.95
CA PRO A 184 7.89 -1.67 27.08
C PRO A 184 9.43 -1.66 27.12
N LEU A 185 10.08 -2.82 27.24
CA LEU A 185 11.53 -2.98 27.19
C LEU A 185 12.02 -3.41 25.79
N GLY A 186 11.12 -3.45 24.79
CA GLY A 186 11.45 -3.83 23.42
C GLY A 186 11.60 -5.33 23.19
N ARG A 187 11.12 -6.18 24.12
CA ARG A 187 11.25 -7.63 24.00
C ARG A 187 10.01 -8.23 23.35
N GLN A 188 10.21 -8.98 22.28
CA GLN A 188 9.14 -9.70 21.58
C GLN A 188 8.77 -11.00 22.32
N SER A 189 7.48 -11.24 22.51
CA SER A 189 6.92 -12.48 23.07
C SER A 189 6.95 -13.63 22.07
N PRO A 190 6.71 -14.88 22.51
CA PRO A 190 6.21 -15.93 21.62
C PRO A 190 4.90 -15.49 20.93
N LEU A 191 4.54 -16.18 19.85
CA LEU A 191 3.27 -15.94 19.16
C LEU A 191 2.09 -16.21 20.09
N ILE A 192 1.06 -15.37 19.97
CA ILE A 192 -0.26 -15.61 20.55
C ILE A 192 -0.84 -16.84 19.85
N THR A 193 -1.25 -17.85 20.61
CA THR A 193 -1.79 -19.08 20.03
C THR A 193 -3.27 -18.93 19.72
N ASP A 194 -3.78 -19.83 18.87
CA ASP A 194 -5.21 -19.93 18.49
C ASP A 194 -5.76 -18.70 17.75
N THR A 195 -4.89 -17.83 17.22
CA THR A 195 -5.26 -16.82 16.23
C THR A 195 -5.75 -17.50 14.94
N PRO A 196 -6.46 -16.79 14.05
CA PRO A 196 -6.75 -17.27 12.71
C PRO A 196 -5.51 -17.86 12.02
N PRO A 197 -5.67 -18.91 11.20
CA PRO A 197 -4.56 -19.54 10.51
C PRO A 197 -3.88 -18.54 9.56
N VAL A 198 -2.56 -18.66 9.48
CA VAL A 198 -1.69 -17.87 8.60
C VAL A 198 -0.78 -18.81 7.83
N TRP A 199 -0.28 -18.35 6.70
CA TRP A 199 0.49 -19.18 5.77
C TRP A 199 1.78 -18.49 5.37
N GLU A 200 2.81 -19.30 5.14
CA GLU A 200 4.11 -18.84 4.64
C GLU A 200 4.00 -18.36 3.18
N THR A 201 4.99 -17.54 2.78
CA THR A 201 5.15 -17.11 1.39
C THR A 201 5.28 -18.32 0.46
N LEU A 202 4.48 -18.36 -0.61
CA LEU A 202 4.56 -19.43 -1.60
C LEU A 202 5.81 -19.28 -2.50
N LEU A 203 6.10 -18.06 -2.95
CA LEU A 203 7.22 -17.74 -3.83
C LEU A 203 7.60 -16.26 -3.67
N SER A 204 8.89 -15.96 -3.87
CA SER A 204 9.41 -14.59 -3.99
C SER A 204 10.28 -14.47 -5.24
N VAL A 205 10.07 -13.42 -6.03
CA VAL A 205 10.89 -13.09 -7.21
C VAL A 205 11.11 -11.58 -7.22
N GLU A 206 12.37 -11.14 -7.18
CA GLU A 206 12.75 -9.71 -7.24
C GLU A 206 11.96 -8.79 -6.27
N GLY A 207 11.67 -9.29 -5.06
CA GLY A 207 10.94 -8.55 -4.04
C GLY A 207 9.41 -8.55 -4.20
N ALA A 208 8.87 -9.24 -5.21
CA ALA A 208 7.45 -9.56 -5.32
C ALA A 208 7.14 -10.88 -4.60
N TRP A 209 6.24 -10.82 -3.61
CA TRP A 209 5.91 -11.94 -2.73
C TRP A 209 4.52 -12.48 -3.04
N LEU A 210 4.43 -13.78 -3.35
CA LEU A 210 3.17 -14.48 -3.55
C LEU A 210 2.64 -14.99 -2.21
N ASN A 211 1.92 -14.12 -1.52
CA ASN A 211 1.29 -14.39 -0.24
C ASN A 211 -0.20 -14.73 -0.40
N TYR A 212 -0.62 -15.78 0.30
CA TYR A 212 -2.01 -16.25 0.33
C TYR A 212 -2.37 -16.74 1.73
N GLY A 213 -3.03 -15.89 2.49
CA GLY A 213 -3.41 -16.12 3.87
C GLY A 213 -2.41 -15.49 4.84
N ILE A 214 -2.44 -14.16 4.94
CA ILE A 214 -1.56 -13.38 5.81
C ILE A 214 -2.37 -12.60 6.82
N VAL A 215 -1.75 -12.25 7.94
CA VAL A 215 -2.27 -11.21 8.82
C VAL A 215 -2.10 -9.87 8.15
N LEU A 216 -3.13 -9.03 8.27
CA LEU A 216 -3.12 -7.67 7.78
C LEU A 216 -3.11 -6.74 9.01
N ASP A 217 -4.27 -6.26 9.43
CA ASP A 217 -4.38 -5.21 10.42
C ASP A 217 -4.79 -5.74 11.80
N VAL A 218 -4.35 -5.04 12.84
CA VAL A 218 -4.80 -5.25 14.21
C VAL A 218 -5.16 -3.91 14.81
N GLU A 219 -6.36 -3.83 15.40
CA GLU A 219 -6.91 -2.58 15.94
C GLU A 219 -7.56 -2.86 17.30
N LEU A 220 -7.41 -1.95 18.26
CA LEU A 220 -8.07 -2.09 19.55
C LEU A 220 -9.49 -1.53 19.47
N HIS A 221 -10.43 -2.13 20.21
CA HIS A 221 -11.72 -1.47 20.42
C HIS A 221 -11.51 -0.11 21.12
N PRO A 222 -12.29 0.95 20.82
CA PRO A 222 -12.16 2.25 21.49
C PRO A 222 -12.28 2.16 23.03
N GLU A 223 -13.09 1.23 23.53
CA GLU A 223 -13.26 0.88 24.95
C GLU A 223 -12.44 -0.36 25.38
N PHE A 224 -11.26 -0.58 24.78
CA PHE A 224 -10.44 -1.78 25.03
C PHE A 224 -10.12 -2.02 26.51
N GLU A 225 -9.89 -0.97 27.29
CA GLU A 225 -9.61 -1.11 28.74
C GLU A 225 -10.78 -1.74 29.50
N GLU A 226 -12.02 -1.54 29.03
CA GLU A 226 -13.22 -2.06 29.67
C GLU A 226 -13.56 -3.47 29.16
N ASN A 227 -13.46 -3.69 27.85
CA ASN A 227 -14.01 -4.87 27.21
C ASN A 227 -12.97 -5.86 26.66
N GLY A 228 -11.71 -5.44 26.52
CA GLY A 228 -10.58 -6.24 26.05
C GLY A 228 -10.66 -6.68 24.59
N TRP A 229 -11.56 -6.13 23.78
CA TRP A 229 -11.78 -6.53 22.40
C TRP A 229 -10.67 -6.03 21.46
N ILE A 230 -10.12 -6.94 20.68
CA ILE A 230 -9.12 -6.70 19.65
C ILE A 230 -9.72 -7.15 18.33
N TYR A 231 -9.59 -6.33 17.29
CA TYR A 231 -10.02 -6.61 15.94
C TYR A 231 -8.81 -7.02 15.12
N LEU A 232 -8.96 -8.07 14.34
CA LEU A 232 -7.91 -8.64 13.51
C LEU A 232 -8.45 -8.84 12.10
N SER A 233 -7.84 -8.17 11.15
CA SER A 233 -8.06 -8.47 9.74
C SER A 233 -6.95 -9.41 9.24
N HIS A 234 -7.37 -10.39 8.46
CA HIS A 234 -6.47 -11.33 7.80
C HIS A 234 -7.08 -11.73 6.47
N THR A 235 -6.28 -12.29 5.58
CA THR A 235 -6.85 -12.95 4.40
C THR A 235 -7.21 -14.39 4.76
N ASP A 236 -8.50 -14.72 4.67
CA ASP A 236 -8.98 -16.08 4.84
C ASP A 236 -8.68 -16.86 3.57
N ARG A 237 -8.02 -18.01 3.71
CA ARG A 237 -7.60 -18.84 2.59
C ARG A 237 -8.54 -20.00 2.38
N CYS A 238 -8.88 -20.22 1.12
CA CYS A 238 -9.53 -21.42 0.66
C CYS A 238 -8.78 -22.02 -0.53
N GLN A 239 -8.77 -23.35 -0.62
CA GLN A 239 -8.26 -24.08 -1.77
C GLN A 239 -9.08 -25.36 -1.94
N TRP A 240 -9.25 -25.84 -3.18
CA TRP A 240 -10.02 -27.04 -3.57
C TRP A 240 -11.52 -26.96 -3.27
N SER A 241 -11.90 -26.74 -2.01
CA SER A 241 -13.28 -26.61 -1.52
C SER A 241 -14.03 -25.40 -2.08
N CYS A 242 -13.32 -24.41 -2.61
CA CYS A 242 -13.85 -23.25 -3.35
C CYS A 242 -13.55 -23.34 -4.86
N GLY A 243 -13.21 -24.52 -5.38
CA GLY A 243 -13.02 -24.74 -6.82
C GLY A 243 -11.69 -24.24 -7.40
N TRP A 244 -10.80 -23.68 -6.57
CA TRP A 244 -9.50 -23.19 -7.02
C TRP A 244 -8.38 -24.24 -6.91
N LEU A 245 -7.61 -24.39 -7.99
CA LEU A 245 -6.41 -25.24 -8.05
C LEU A 245 -5.25 -24.66 -7.23
N VAL A 246 -5.15 -23.33 -7.23
CA VAL A 246 -4.22 -22.54 -6.42
C VAL A 246 -4.96 -21.93 -5.22
N PRO A 247 -4.26 -21.50 -4.17
CA PRO A 247 -4.90 -20.79 -3.08
C PRO A 247 -5.67 -19.57 -3.57
N ALA A 248 -6.90 -19.42 -3.08
CA ALA A 248 -7.70 -18.23 -3.24
C ALA A 248 -8.00 -17.65 -1.86
N THR A 249 -7.99 -16.34 -1.75
CA THR A 249 -8.12 -15.66 -0.47
C THR A 249 -9.01 -14.45 -0.59
N MET A 250 -9.61 -14.07 0.54
CA MET A 250 -10.27 -12.78 0.67
C MET A 250 -10.14 -12.25 2.11
N VAL A 251 -10.19 -10.92 2.27
CA VAL A 251 -10.11 -10.30 3.60
C VAL A 251 -11.29 -10.78 4.46
N ARG A 252 -11.00 -11.08 5.72
CA ARG A 252 -11.95 -11.35 6.79
C ARG A 252 -11.51 -10.56 8.02
N VAL A 253 -12.49 -10.03 8.74
CA VAL A 253 -12.29 -9.36 10.03
C VAL A 253 -12.95 -10.19 11.12
N VAL A 254 -12.17 -10.50 12.16
CA VAL A 254 -12.65 -11.13 13.39
C VAL A 254 -12.34 -10.22 14.57
N ARG A 255 -13.04 -10.38 15.68
CA ARG A 255 -12.61 -9.85 16.98
C ARG A 255 -12.40 -10.97 17.97
N GLY A 256 -11.61 -10.71 19.00
CA GLY A 256 -11.29 -11.65 20.07
C GLY A 256 -10.62 -10.94 21.23
N ARG A 257 -10.18 -11.73 22.21
CA ARG A 257 -9.42 -11.25 23.38
C ARG A 257 -8.15 -12.07 23.53
N ILE A 258 -7.14 -11.50 24.18
CA ILE A 258 -5.93 -12.24 24.57
C ILE A 258 -6.00 -12.55 26.07
N ARG A 259 -5.95 -13.83 26.43
CA ARG A 259 -5.84 -14.32 27.82
C ARG A 259 -4.77 -15.39 27.90
N ASP A 260 -3.80 -15.23 28.80
CA ASP A 260 -2.69 -16.16 29.01
C ASP A 260 -1.94 -16.53 27.71
N GLY A 261 -1.75 -15.56 26.81
CA GLY A 261 -1.06 -15.75 25.53
C GLY A 261 -1.88 -16.50 24.47
N ARG A 262 -3.20 -16.65 24.67
CA ARG A 262 -4.11 -17.31 23.73
C ARG A 262 -5.17 -16.33 23.23
N TRP A 263 -5.53 -16.45 21.96
CA TRP A 263 -6.68 -15.77 21.36
C TRP A 263 -7.97 -16.52 21.71
N VAL A 264 -8.94 -15.82 22.30
CA VAL A 264 -10.19 -16.39 22.82
C VAL A 264 -11.40 -15.52 22.50
N ASP A 265 -12.60 -16.05 22.70
CA ASP A 265 -13.88 -15.36 22.48
C ASP A 265 -14.06 -14.85 21.04
N GLN A 266 -13.56 -15.60 20.04
CA GLN A 266 -13.54 -15.12 18.66
C GLN A 266 -14.95 -14.97 18.05
N GLU A 267 -15.19 -13.83 17.43
CA GLU A 267 -16.41 -13.52 16.66
C GLU A 267 -16.05 -12.99 15.27
N THR A 268 -16.81 -13.37 14.24
CA THR A 268 -16.64 -12.80 12.90
C THR A 268 -17.36 -11.46 12.82
N ILE A 269 -16.62 -10.41 12.46
CA ILE A 269 -17.13 -9.04 12.33
C ILE A 269 -17.50 -8.72 10.90
N TRP A 270 -16.65 -9.14 9.96
CA TRP A 270 -16.94 -8.96 8.55
C TRP A 270 -16.31 -10.09 7.73
N SER A 271 -17.09 -10.62 6.79
CA SER A 271 -16.62 -11.63 5.85
C SER A 271 -17.48 -11.62 4.61
N VAL A 272 -17.00 -12.26 3.56
CA VAL A 272 -17.72 -12.36 2.28
C VAL A 272 -17.99 -13.80 1.91
N HIS A 273 -18.97 -14.00 1.03
CA HIS A 273 -19.20 -15.31 0.43
C HIS A 273 -17.96 -15.79 -0.34
N LYS A 274 -17.74 -17.11 -0.37
CA LYS A 274 -16.53 -17.71 -0.96
C LYS A 274 -16.40 -17.48 -2.47
N ASP A 275 -17.48 -17.09 -3.14
CA ASP A 275 -17.46 -16.73 -4.58
C ASP A 275 -16.62 -15.49 -4.87
N HIS A 276 -16.35 -14.66 -3.86
CA HIS A 276 -15.47 -13.51 -3.97
C HIS A 276 -14.00 -13.83 -3.69
N TYR A 277 -13.66 -15.09 -3.39
CA TYR A 277 -12.27 -15.48 -3.16
C TYR A 277 -11.57 -15.61 -4.50
N THR A 278 -10.41 -14.94 -4.63
CA THR A 278 -9.65 -14.91 -5.87
C THR A 278 -8.22 -15.39 -5.65
N PRO A 279 -7.55 -15.90 -6.69
CA PRO A 279 -6.13 -16.25 -6.64
C PRO A 279 -5.22 -15.03 -6.85
N VAL A 280 -5.71 -13.81 -6.61
CA VAL A 280 -4.87 -12.60 -6.62
C VAL A 280 -4.04 -12.59 -5.33
N PRO A 281 -2.71 -12.42 -5.37
CA PRO A 281 -1.88 -12.35 -4.17
C PRO A 281 -2.30 -11.26 -3.18
N ASP A 282 -2.01 -11.47 -1.90
CA ASP A 282 -2.52 -10.59 -0.83
C ASP A 282 -1.81 -9.24 -0.71
N GLY A 283 -0.80 -8.95 -1.53
CA GLY A 283 -0.14 -7.63 -1.55
C GLY A 283 -1.09 -6.47 -1.84
N VAL A 284 -2.19 -6.74 -2.55
CA VAL A 284 -3.25 -5.76 -2.87
C VAL A 284 -4.50 -5.90 -1.98
N ALA A 285 -4.42 -6.70 -0.90
CA ALA A 285 -5.58 -6.94 -0.04
C ALA A 285 -6.05 -5.69 0.71
N ALA A 286 -5.14 -4.76 1.01
CA ALA A 286 -5.35 -3.70 1.99
C ALA A 286 -5.69 -4.30 3.35
N GLY A 287 -6.96 -4.30 3.75
CA GLY A 287 -7.45 -4.88 4.99
C GLY A 287 -7.26 -3.99 6.21
N ARG A 288 -6.94 -2.70 6.04
CA ARG A 288 -6.84 -1.76 7.15
C ARG A 288 -8.17 -1.51 7.84
N LEU A 289 -8.11 -1.28 9.13
CA LEU A 289 -9.19 -1.07 10.08
C LEU A 289 -9.07 0.32 10.70
N ALA A 290 -10.19 1.00 10.90
CA ALA A 290 -10.21 2.26 11.65
C ALA A 290 -11.55 2.42 12.38
N PHE A 291 -11.51 2.79 13.65
CA PHE A 291 -12.70 3.19 14.39
C PHE A 291 -12.90 4.70 14.30
N ASP A 292 -14.14 5.13 14.05
CA ASP A 292 -14.48 6.57 14.01
C ASP A 292 -14.64 7.22 15.38
N GLY A 293 -14.45 6.45 16.47
CA GLY A 293 -14.73 6.88 17.84
C GLY A 293 -16.23 7.05 18.16
N ARG A 294 -17.13 6.59 17.27
CA ARG A 294 -18.59 6.75 17.36
C ARG A 294 -19.34 5.43 17.12
N GLY A 295 -18.66 4.30 17.36
CA GLY A 295 -19.24 2.96 17.29
C GLY A 295 -19.28 2.34 15.90
N HIS A 296 -18.52 2.88 14.93
CA HIS A 296 -18.36 2.26 13.62
C HIS A 296 -16.92 1.85 13.36
N LEU A 297 -16.78 0.69 12.74
CA LEU A 297 -15.54 0.16 12.20
C LEU A 297 -15.55 0.28 10.68
N TYR A 298 -14.47 0.84 10.14
CA TYR A 298 -14.23 0.95 8.71
C TYR A 298 -13.19 -0.06 8.28
N ILE A 299 -13.38 -0.65 7.09
CA ILE A 299 -12.56 -1.75 6.57
C ILE A 299 -12.20 -1.43 5.12
N SER A 300 -10.91 -1.30 4.83
CA SER A 300 -10.43 -1.08 3.46
C SER A 300 -10.22 -2.41 2.73
N ILE A 301 -10.71 -2.50 1.50
CA ILE A 301 -10.55 -3.68 0.64
C ILE A 301 -9.98 -3.22 -0.71
N GLY A 302 -8.77 -3.71 -1.02
CA GLY A 302 -8.08 -3.33 -2.25
C GLY A 302 -8.49 -4.17 -3.47
N GLY A 303 -7.63 -4.14 -4.48
CA GLY A 303 -7.79 -4.77 -5.79
C GLY A 303 -7.66 -6.29 -5.82
N LYS A 304 -8.36 -7.00 -4.93
CA LYS A 304 -8.40 -8.48 -4.86
C LYS A 304 -9.16 -9.14 -6.04
N ASN A 305 -9.18 -8.51 -7.21
CA ASN A 305 -9.84 -9.00 -8.42
C ASN A 305 -9.22 -8.36 -9.69
N THR A 306 -9.59 -8.82 -10.89
CA THR A 306 -9.18 -8.30 -12.22
C THR A 306 -9.73 -6.91 -12.58
N TYR A 307 -10.02 -6.09 -11.58
CA TYR A 307 -10.59 -4.74 -11.63
C TYR A 307 -12.00 -4.57 -12.27
N ASP A 308 -12.52 -5.55 -12.98
CA ASP A 308 -13.85 -5.56 -13.64
C ASP A 308 -15.05 -5.44 -12.69
N LYS A 309 -14.83 -5.59 -11.38
CA LYS A 309 -15.86 -5.54 -10.34
C LYS A 309 -15.79 -4.31 -9.43
N LEU A 310 -14.84 -3.40 -9.62
CA LEU A 310 -14.65 -2.28 -8.67
C LEU A 310 -15.81 -1.30 -8.62
N HIS A 311 -16.56 -1.12 -9.70
CA HIS A 311 -17.77 -0.29 -9.71
C HIS A 311 -19.06 -1.09 -9.51
N GLN A 312 -18.98 -2.41 -9.34
CA GLN A 312 -20.10 -3.25 -8.93
C GLN A 312 -20.25 -3.15 -7.41
N LEU A 313 -21.29 -2.45 -6.95
CA LEU A 313 -21.51 -2.14 -5.53
C LEU A 313 -21.88 -3.37 -4.68
N ASP A 314 -22.34 -4.44 -5.29
CA ASP A 314 -22.62 -5.71 -4.61
C ASP A 314 -21.36 -6.55 -4.36
N THR A 315 -20.20 -6.13 -4.85
CA THR A 315 -18.93 -6.83 -4.67
C THR A 315 -17.99 -6.08 -3.70
N PRO A 316 -17.12 -6.80 -2.99
CA PRO A 316 -16.25 -6.20 -1.96
C PRO A 316 -15.04 -5.44 -2.52
N PHE A 317 -14.73 -5.56 -3.82
CA PHE A 317 -13.44 -5.14 -4.35
C PHE A 317 -13.32 -3.62 -4.52
N GLY A 318 -12.19 -3.05 -4.09
CA GLY A 318 -11.91 -1.61 -4.22
C GLY A 318 -12.92 -0.74 -3.49
N LYS A 319 -13.26 -1.13 -2.26
CA LYS A 319 -14.26 -0.48 -1.41
C LYS A 319 -13.68 -0.16 -0.04
N ILE A 320 -14.25 0.84 0.60
CA ILE A 320 -14.24 0.92 2.05
C ILE A 320 -15.62 0.49 2.54
N HIS A 321 -15.65 -0.42 3.51
CA HIS A 321 -16.88 -0.87 4.16
C HIS A 321 -17.02 -0.22 5.53
N ARG A 322 -18.27 0.01 5.98
CA ARG A 322 -18.62 0.48 7.32
C ARG A 322 -19.58 -0.51 8.00
N VAL A 323 -19.19 -0.97 9.18
CA VAL A 323 -19.99 -1.81 10.08
C VAL A 323 -20.01 -1.20 11.48
N ARG A 324 -20.89 -1.68 12.37
CA ARG A 324 -20.76 -1.41 13.81
C ARG A 324 -19.61 -2.20 14.40
N ASP A 325 -19.23 -1.87 15.63
CA ASP A 325 -18.27 -2.65 16.42
C ASP A 325 -18.62 -4.15 16.52
N ASP A 326 -19.91 -4.51 16.55
CA ASP A 326 -20.38 -5.90 16.54
C ASP A 326 -20.47 -6.55 15.14
N GLY A 327 -20.11 -5.82 14.08
CA GLY A 327 -20.18 -6.28 12.69
C GLY A 327 -21.53 -6.09 12.00
N THR A 328 -22.57 -5.64 12.70
CA THR A 328 -23.86 -5.35 12.07
C THR A 328 -23.78 -4.14 11.15
N ALA A 329 -24.49 -4.17 10.03
CA ALA A 329 -24.49 -3.06 9.08
C ALA A 329 -25.41 -1.91 9.52
N PRO A 330 -24.90 -0.67 9.65
CA PRO A 330 -25.73 0.50 9.90
C PRO A 330 -26.73 0.73 8.75
N LYS A 331 -28.00 0.98 9.10
CA LYS A 331 -29.09 1.21 8.11
C LYS A 331 -28.96 2.53 7.35
N ASP A 332 -28.14 3.44 7.85
CA ASP A 332 -27.78 4.71 7.23
C ASP A 332 -26.53 4.60 6.34
N ASN A 333 -26.04 3.38 6.05
CA ASN A 333 -25.04 3.19 5.00
C ASN A 333 -25.60 3.68 3.64
N PRO A 334 -24.78 4.32 2.80
CA PRO A 334 -25.24 4.99 1.57
C PRO A 334 -25.89 4.04 0.56
N PHE A 335 -25.49 2.77 0.58
CA PHE A 335 -26.01 1.72 -0.30
C PHE A 335 -26.73 0.61 0.48
N TRP A 336 -27.25 0.92 1.67
CA TRP A 336 -27.90 -0.09 2.49
C TRP A 336 -29.09 -0.73 1.76
N VAL A 337 -29.12 -2.07 1.79
CA VAL A 337 -30.23 -2.89 1.29
C VAL A 337 -30.54 -3.96 2.34
N ALA A 338 -31.83 -4.20 2.58
CA ALA A 338 -32.28 -5.23 3.51
C ALA A 338 -31.75 -6.62 3.11
N GLU A 339 -31.56 -7.49 4.10
CA GLU A 339 -30.94 -8.81 3.90
C GLU A 339 -31.76 -9.71 2.98
N ASP A 340 -33.09 -9.66 3.08
CA ASP A 340 -34.04 -10.41 2.26
C ASP A 340 -34.22 -9.85 0.84
N GLU A 341 -33.72 -8.63 0.58
CA GLU A 341 -33.84 -7.94 -0.71
C GLU A 341 -32.54 -7.98 -1.54
N ARG A 342 -31.42 -8.42 -0.95
CA ARG A 342 -30.11 -8.48 -1.62
C ARG A 342 -29.69 -9.92 -1.94
N PRO A 343 -28.91 -10.15 -3.02
CA PRO A 343 -28.29 -11.44 -3.26
C PRO A 343 -27.44 -11.91 -2.07
N GLU A 344 -27.43 -13.21 -1.78
CA GLU A 344 -26.69 -13.78 -0.63
C GLU A 344 -25.20 -13.42 -0.63
N ALA A 345 -24.56 -13.41 -1.81
CA ALA A 345 -23.15 -13.05 -1.95
C ALA A 345 -22.90 -11.53 -1.93
N SER A 346 -23.93 -10.69 -1.85
CA SER A 346 -23.79 -9.23 -1.94
C SER A 346 -23.20 -8.61 -0.69
N THR A 347 -22.27 -7.67 -0.89
CA THR A 347 -21.66 -6.87 0.17
C THR A 347 -22.16 -5.42 0.21
N ILE A 348 -23.16 -5.08 -0.64
CA ILE A 348 -23.63 -3.71 -0.86
C ILE A 348 -24.01 -2.98 0.44
N HIS A 349 -24.63 -3.71 1.36
CA HIS A 349 -25.15 -3.21 2.61
C HIS A 349 -24.09 -2.66 3.57
N THR A 350 -22.82 -3.02 3.41
CA THR A 350 -21.71 -2.46 4.20
C THR A 350 -20.85 -1.49 3.41
N VAL A 351 -21.08 -1.28 2.10
CA VAL A 351 -20.25 -0.37 1.30
C VAL A 351 -20.44 1.07 1.77
N TRP A 352 -19.32 1.74 2.04
CA TRP A 352 -19.26 3.16 2.40
C TRP A 352 -18.78 4.02 1.23
N SER A 353 -17.71 3.62 0.55
CA SER A 353 -17.19 4.28 -0.66
C SER A 353 -16.63 3.25 -1.64
N TYR A 354 -16.42 3.66 -2.89
CA TYR A 354 -15.97 2.79 -3.97
C TYR A 354 -15.04 3.50 -4.95
N GLY A 355 -14.47 2.74 -5.90
CA GLY A 355 -13.51 3.28 -6.87
C GLY A 355 -12.12 3.44 -6.29
N HIS A 356 -11.75 2.55 -5.35
CA HIS A 356 -10.42 2.48 -4.74
C HIS A 356 -9.58 1.40 -5.41
N ARG A 357 -8.27 1.66 -5.55
CA ARG A 357 -7.25 0.71 -5.97
C ARG A 357 -6.77 -0.15 -4.81
N THR A 358 -5.95 0.39 -3.91
CA THR A 358 -5.35 -0.36 -2.80
C THR A 358 -5.02 0.57 -1.62
N GLY A 359 -5.98 0.79 -0.72
CA GLY A 359 -5.80 1.60 0.48
C GLY A 359 -4.91 0.93 1.54
N GLN A 360 -3.65 1.32 1.65
CA GLN A 360 -2.65 0.67 2.52
C GLN A 360 -2.56 1.30 3.92
N GLY A 361 -3.27 2.41 4.14
CA GLY A 361 -3.52 3.02 5.44
C GLY A 361 -4.96 3.48 5.55
N LEU A 362 -5.47 3.46 6.78
CA LEU A 362 -6.80 3.91 7.15
C LEU A 362 -6.72 4.40 8.60
N ASP A 363 -7.15 5.62 8.86
CA ASP A 363 -7.19 6.17 10.22
C ASP A 363 -8.34 7.18 10.35
N ALA A 364 -8.83 7.39 11.56
CA ALA A 364 -9.82 8.41 11.87
C ALA A 364 -9.14 9.68 12.34
N HIS A 365 -9.55 10.82 11.79
CA HIS A 365 -9.12 12.11 12.32
C HIS A 365 -9.58 12.24 13.78
N PRO A 366 -8.68 12.51 14.73
CA PRO A 366 -8.94 12.34 16.16
C PRO A 366 -10.10 13.21 16.67
N GLU A 367 -10.24 14.43 16.14
CA GLU A 367 -11.33 15.34 16.55
C GLU A 367 -12.65 15.08 15.80
N SER A 368 -12.59 14.94 14.47
CA SER A 368 -13.81 14.89 13.65
C SER A 368 -14.38 13.48 13.47
N GLY A 369 -13.61 12.43 13.78
CA GLY A 369 -13.94 11.03 13.48
C GLY A 369 -14.03 10.74 11.97
N THR A 370 -13.63 11.67 11.11
CA THR A 370 -13.67 11.45 9.66
C THR A 370 -12.58 10.47 9.28
N ILE A 371 -12.91 9.49 8.44
CA ILE A 371 -11.95 8.51 7.97
C ILE A 371 -11.10 9.09 6.85
N TRP A 372 -9.80 8.81 6.90
CA TRP A 372 -8.82 9.14 5.88
C TRP A 372 -8.14 7.86 5.41
N ASN A 373 -7.66 7.85 4.17
CA ASN A 373 -6.92 6.72 3.62
C ASN A 373 -5.69 7.19 2.84
N THR A 374 -4.64 6.38 2.91
CA THR A 374 -3.53 6.41 1.95
C THR A 374 -3.70 5.26 0.97
N GLU A 375 -3.50 5.53 -0.31
CA GLU A 375 -3.73 4.58 -1.39
C GLU A 375 -2.53 4.48 -2.32
N MET A 376 -2.14 3.26 -2.68
CA MET A 376 -1.10 3.06 -3.68
C MET A 376 -1.68 3.11 -5.09
N GLY A 377 -1.13 3.99 -5.92
CA GLY A 377 -1.40 4.06 -7.35
C GLY A 377 -0.68 2.94 -8.13
N PRO A 378 -0.83 2.92 -9.47
CA PRO A 378 -0.08 2.02 -10.34
C PRO A 378 1.41 2.42 -10.37
N ARG A 379 1.94 2.92 -11.50
CA ARG A 379 3.25 3.56 -11.54
C ARG A 379 3.09 5.07 -11.38
N GLY A 380 3.20 5.56 -10.15
CA GLY A 380 2.77 6.92 -9.78
C GLY A 380 1.32 6.95 -9.30
N GLY A 381 0.84 8.13 -8.90
CA GLY A 381 -0.54 8.33 -8.45
C GLY A 381 -0.86 7.69 -7.11
N ASP A 382 0.09 7.69 -6.17
CA ASP A 382 -0.23 7.41 -4.77
C ASP A 382 -1.07 8.57 -4.21
N GLU A 383 -2.04 8.31 -3.33
CA GLU A 383 -3.04 9.30 -2.95
C GLU A 383 -3.30 9.34 -1.44
N ILE A 384 -3.65 10.53 -0.94
CA ILE A 384 -4.29 10.70 0.37
C ILE A 384 -5.68 11.27 0.17
N ASN A 385 -6.67 10.57 0.72
CA ASN A 385 -8.07 10.83 0.52
C ASN A 385 -8.79 11.01 1.86
N GLN A 386 -9.67 12.00 1.94
CA GLN A 386 -10.72 12.05 2.95
C GLN A 386 -11.89 11.18 2.47
N ILE A 387 -12.35 10.25 3.30
CA ILE A 387 -13.33 9.23 2.91
C ILE A 387 -14.77 9.66 3.17
N LEU A 388 -15.52 9.86 2.09
CA LEU A 388 -16.87 10.41 2.09
C LEU A 388 -17.92 9.33 1.77
N ALA A 389 -19.07 9.43 2.44
CA ALA A 389 -20.17 8.50 2.27
C ALA A 389 -20.71 8.48 0.82
N GLY A 390 -20.78 7.30 0.23
CA GLY A 390 -21.38 7.05 -1.07
C GLY A 390 -20.55 7.53 -2.26
N GLN A 391 -19.34 8.03 -2.03
CA GLN A 391 -18.55 8.66 -3.08
C GLN A 391 -17.69 7.67 -3.86
N ASN A 392 -17.41 8.05 -5.11
CA ASN A 392 -16.56 7.35 -6.07
C ASN A 392 -15.16 7.99 -6.08
N TYR A 393 -14.10 7.20 -5.95
CA TYR A 393 -12.70 7.65 -5.98
C TYR A 393 -12.04 7.45 -7.35
N GLY A 394 -12.83 7.08 -8.37
CA GLY A 394 -12.46 7.19 -9.78
C GLY A 394 -11.59 6.06 -10.35
N TRP A 395 -10.89 5.28 -9.52
CA TRP A 395 -10.12 4.14 -10.01
C TRP A 395 -11.05 3.01 -10.52
N PRO A 396 -10.79 2.43 -11.72
CA PRO A 396 -9.59 2.57 -12.52
C PRO A 396 -9.71 3.47 -13.77
N LEU A 397 -10.74 4.32 -13.84
CA LEU A 397 -10.92 5.23 -14.97
C LEU A 397 -10.00 6.45 -14.88
N TYR A 398 -9.77 6.96 -13.67
CA TYR A 398 -8.92 8.11 -13.42
C TYR A 398 -7.73 7.75 -12.52
N THR A 399 -6.55 8.22 -12.90
CA THR A 399 -5.31 8.12 -12.11
C THR A 399 -4.27 9.11 -12.63
N ASN A 400 -3.44 9.64 -11.72
CA ASN A 400 -2.25 10.41 -12.10
C ASN A 400 -1.07 9.51 -12.50
N GLY A 401 -1.11 8.22 -12.17
CA GLY A 401 -0.09 7.26 -12.56
C GLY A 401 -0.16 6.81 -14.03
N LEU A 402 0.75 5.90 -14.36
CA LEU A 402 0.81 5.15 -15.61
C LEU A 402 0.68 3.65 -15.32
N ASP A 403 0.44 2.86 -16.36
CA ASP A 403 0.66 1.43 -16.27
C ASP A 403 2.17 1.15 -16.05
N TYR A 404 2.48 0.01 -15.43
CA TYR A 404 3.86 -0.41 -15.19
C TYR A 404 4.64 -0.67 -16.49
N ASN A 405 3.97 -0.81 -17.64
CA ASN A 405 4.62 -0.84 -18.95
C ASN A 405 5.02 0.56 -19.48
N GLY A 406 4.64 1.64 -18.79
CA GLY A 406 4.93 3.04 -19.16
C GLY A 406 3.87 3.71 -20.04
N GLU A 407 2.77 3.03 -20.35
CA GLU A 407 1.64 3.57 -21.11
C GLU A 407 0.56 4.17 -20.20
N GLU A 408 -0.41 4.87 -20.79
CA GLU A 408 -1.60 5.31 -20.06
C GLU A 408 -2.37 4.08 -19.51
N VAL A 409 -2.92 4.20 -18.31
CA VAL A 409 -3.81 3.17 -17.77
C VAL A 409 -5.12 3.16 -18.58
N SER A 410 -5.34 2.10 -19.37
CA SER A 410 -6.53 1.98 -20.23
C SER A 410 -7.66 1.17 -19.62
N ILE A 411 -7.42 0.45 -18.51
CA ILE A 411 -8.32 -0.61 -18.04
C ILE A 411 -9.76 -0.13 -17.77
N GLY A 412 -9.94 1.07 -17.24
CA GLY A 412 -11.29 1.64 -17.04
C GLY A 412 -12.04 1.86 -18.34
N LYS A 413 -11.35 2.38 -19.37
CA LYS A 413 -11.88 2.56 -20.72
C LYS A 413 -12.19 1.21 -21.39
N ASP A 414 -11.29 0.23 -21.23
CA ASP A 414 -11.46 -1.12 -21.79
C ASP A 414 -12.64 -1.88 -21.18
N LEU A 415 -12.96 -1.59 -19.91
CA LEU A 415 -14.14 -2.09 -19.21
C LEU A 415 -15.44 -1.35 -19.58
N GLY A 416 -15.35 -0.28 -20.39
CA GLY A 416 -16.49 0.54 -20.77
C GLY A 416 -17.03 1.42 -19.64
N LEU A 417 -16.20 1.76 -18.64
CA LEU A 417 -16.57 2.74 -17.63
C LEU A 417 -16.69 4.12 -18.28
N ASP A 418 -17.81 4.78 -18.04
CA ASP A 418 -18.16 6.08 -18.63
C ASP A 418 -18.88 6.91 -17.55
N PHE A 419 -18.09 7.49 -16.65
CA PHE A 419 -18.54 8.50 -15.72
C PHE A 419 -17.55 9.67 -15.78
N PRO A 420 -18.03 10.92 -15.68
CA PRO A 420 -17.16 12.08 -15.78
C PRO A 420 -16.35 12.30 -14.49
N ILE A 421 -15.24 13.04 -14.58
CA ILE A 421 -14.33 13.23 -13.45
C ILE A 421 -14.97 14.01 -12.30
N GLU A 422 -15.93 14.88 -12.58
CA GLU A 422 -16.73 15.60 -11.59
C GLU A 422 -17.63 14.70 -10.72
N ASP A 423 -17.90 13.46 -11.16
CA ASP A 423 -18.62 12.46 -10.36
C ASP A 423 -17.68 11.67 -9.44
N THR A 424 -16.41 12.10 -9.33
CA THR A 424 -15.40 11.52 -8.47
C THR A 424 -14.88 12.50 -7.42
N VAL A 425 -14.37 11.95 -6.32
CA VAL A 425 -13.61 12.70 -5.32
C VAL A 425 -12.13 12.64 -5.72
N LEU A 426 -11.53 13.82 -5.93
CA LEU A 426 -10.11 13.94 -6.20
C LEU A 426 -9.28 13.84 -4.91
N PRO A 427 -8.04 13.35 -4.98
CA PRO A 427 -7.18 13.24 -3.81
C PRO A 427 -6.82 14.61 -3.23
N ILE A 428 -6.72 14.66 -1.90
CA ILE A 428 -6.24 15.85 -1.18
C ILE A 428 -4.74 16.03 -1.40
N VAL A 429 -4.02 14.91 -1.47
CA VAL A 429 -2.58 14.88 -1.78
C VAL A 429 -2.32 13.83 -2.84
N ASP A 430 -1.62 14.23 -3.90
CA ASP A 430 -1.10 13.36 -4.94
C ASP A 430 0.41 13.18 -4.77
N PHE A 431 0.84 11.93 -4.62
CA PHE A 431 2.23 11.52 -4.57
C PHE A 431 2.64 10.92 -5.92
N THR A 432 2.97 11.82 -6.86
CA THR A 432 3.47 11.44 -8.18
C THR A 432 4.88 12.01 -8.41
N PRO A 433 5.92 11.17 -8.56
CA PRO A 433 5.90 9.70 -8.64
C PRO A 433 5.70 9.01 -7.28
N ALA A 434 5.21 7.77 -7.32
CA ALA A 434 4.75 7.02 -6.15
C ALA A 434 5.92 6.56 -5.25
N PRO A 435 5.98 7.01 -3.98
CA PRO A 435 6.89 6.47 -2.97
C PRO A 435 6.42 5.12 -2.40
N ALA A 436 5.27 4.61 -2.85
CA ALA A 436 4.52 3.50 -2.27
C ALA A 436 4.15 3.81 -0.81
N ILE A 437 3.37 4.87 -0.60
CA ILE A 437 2.86 5.26 0.73
C ILE A 437 2.14 4.08 1.39
N SER A 438 2.40 3.88 2.68
CA SER A 438 1.91 2.76 3.48
C SER A 438 0.88 3.23 4.50
N ASN A 439 0.92 2.78 5.75
CA ASN A 439 0.05 3.35 6.77
C ASN A 439 0.44 4.80 7.11
N PHE A 440 -0.49 5.45 7.77
CA PHE A 440 -0.27 6.72 8.42
C PHE A 440 -0.98 6.74 9.77
N THR A 441 -0.68 7.76 10.57
CA THR A 441 -1.46 8.11 11.75
C THR A 441 -1.61 9.62 11.84
N PHE A 442 -2.69 10.09 12.48
CA PHE A 442 -2.74 11.46 12.96
C PHE A 442 -1.90 11.60 14.22
N HIS A 443 -1.03 12.60 14.25
CA HIS A 443 -0.22 12.87 15.42
C HIS A 443 -1.04 13.61 16.50
N ASP A 444 -1.09 13.06 17.71
CA ASP A 444 -1.73 13.65 18.89
C ASP A 444 -0.82 13.65 20.14
N GLY A 445 0.47 13.34 19.95
CA GLY A 445 1.44 13.15 21.02
C GLY A 445 1.92 14.45 21.65
N SER A 446 1.94 14.52 22.98
CA SER A 446 2.45 15.69 23.71
C SER A 446 3.95 15.97 23.53
N GLN A 447 4.71 14.99 23.02
CA GLN A 447 6.16 15.07 22.82
C GLN A 447 6.55 15.86 21.57
N PHE A 448 5.64 16.00 20.59
CA PHE A 448 5.84 16.81 19.37
C PHE A 448 4.66 17.78 19.17
N PRO A 449 4.42 18.75 20.07
CA PRO A 449 3.19 19.53 20.11
C PRO A 449 2.89 20.29 18.80
N SER A 450 3.91 20.78 18.11
CA SER A 450 3.79 21.44 16.80
C SER A 450 3.40 20.53 15.64
N TRP A 451 3.26 19.21 15.84
CA TRP A 451 2.75 18.26 14.84
C TRP A 451 1.31 17.85 15.12
N ASN A 452 0.62 18.43 16.11
CA ASN A 452 -0.75 18.04 16.44
C ASN A 452 -1.69 18.12 15.22
N ASN A 453 -2.41 17.01 14.96
CA ASN A 453 -3.26 16.76 13.79
C ASN A 453 -2.54 16.68 12.43
N ASP A 454 -1.21 16.73 12.37
CA ASP A 454 -0.47 16.42 11.15
C ASP A 454 -0.53 14.90 10.89
N LEU A 455 -0.53 14.51 9.60
CA LEU A 455 -0.42 13.11 9.20
C LEU A 455 1.06 12.72 9.15
N LEU A 456 1.40 11.60 9.78
CA LEU A 456 2.71 10.96 9.64
C LEU A 456 2.58 9.72 8.76
N VAL A 457 3.12 9.79 7.55
CA VAL A 457 2.88 8.83 6.47
C VAL A 457 4.15 8.06 6.15
N GLY A 458 4.11 6.73 6.32
CA GLY A 458 5.20 5.85 5.95
C GLY A 458 5.25 5.60 4.45
N SER A 459 6.41 5.17 3.95
CA SER A 459 6.55 4.69 2.58
C SER A 459 7.40 3.43 2.48
N LEU A 460 6.99 2.55 1.57
CA LEU A 460 7.67 1.29 1.32
C LEU A 460 8.80 1.42 0.33
N LYS A 461 8.57 2.08 -0.82
CA LYS A 461 9.55 2.12 -1.92
C LYS A 461 10.54 3.26 -1.68
N ALA A 462 10.06 4.44 -1.31
CA ALA A 462 10.93 5.59 -1.01
C ALA A 462 11.66 5.47 0.33
N ILE A 463 11.38 4.44 1.14
CA ILE A 463 12.05 4.16 2.42
C ILE A 463 12.12 5.37 3.36
N SER A 464 11.02 6.13 3.37
CA SER A 464 10.90 7.48 3.93
C SER A 464 9.67 7.64 4.80
N LEU A 465 9.72 8.62 5.72
CA LEU A 465 8.58 9.11 6.51
C LEU A 465 8.26 10.55 6.10
N TYR A 466 7.00 10.84 5.87
CA TYR A 466 6.52 12.19 5.54
C TYR A 466 5.63 12.73 6.66
N ARG A 467 5.71 14.04 6.90
CA ARG A 467 4.74 14.80 7.69
C ARG A 467 3.94 15.70 6.77
N LEU A 468 2.63 15.68 6.91
CA LEU A 468 1.72 16.48 6.11
C LEU A 468 0.77 17.27 7.01
N ARG A 469 0.70 18.59 6.79
CA ARG A 469 -0.30 19.45 7.40
C ARG A 469 -1.39 19.75 6.40
N ILE A 470 -2.61 19.37 6.75
CA ILE A 470 -3.79 19.60 5.92
C ILE A 470 -4.75 20.49 6.70
N GLU A 471 -5.09 21.64 6.13
CA GLU A 471 -6.06 22.57 6.71
C GLU A 471 -7.16 22.84 5.68
N ASN A 472 -8.42 22.82 6.12
CA ASN A 472 -9.58 23.10 5.27
C ASN A 472 -9.60 22.28 3.97
N GLY A 473 -9.14 21.02 4.02
CA GLY A 473 -9.10 20.13 2.85
C GLY A 473 -7.99 20.46 1.84
N SER A 474 -6.94 21.18 2.24
CA SER A 474 -5.80 21.50 1.38
C SER A 474 -4.48 21.23 2.09
N LEU A 475 -3.51 20.68 1.37
CA LEU A 475 -2.14 20.52 1.86
C LEU A 475 -1.47 21.88 1.99
N ILE A 476 -1.05 22.23 3.20
CA ILE A 476 -0.40 23.52 3.50
C ILE A 476 1.09 23.34 3.73
N GLU A 477 1.50 22.18 4.24
CA GLU A 477 2.91 21.86 4.50
C GLU A 477 3.18 20.38 4.27
N GLN A 478 4.30 20.08 3.61
CA GLN A 478 4.80 18.73 3.43
C GLN A 478 6.29 18.71 3.72
N GLU A 479 6.71 17.74 4.53
CA GLU A 479 8.10 17.55 4.90
C GLU A 479 8.45 16.06 4.85
N GLN A 480 9.56 15.73 4.18
CA GLN A 480 10.14 14.40 4.28
C GLN A 480 11.01 14.36 5.55
N LEU A 481 10.45 13.84 6.63
CA LEU A 481 11.12 13.78 7.94
C LEU A 481 12.31 12.82 7.92
N ILE A 482 12.14 11.68 7.26
CA ILE A 482 13.17 10.62 7.20
C ILE A 482 13.35 10.24 5.75
N ASP A 483 14.60 10.13 5.32
CA ASP A 483 15.02 9.64 4.02
C ASP A 483 16.01 8.48 4.16
N ASP A 484 16.11 7.64 3.12
CA ASP A 484 17.09 6.56 2.97
C ASP A 484 17.27 5.69 4.24
N PHE A 485 16.15 5.26 4.84
CA PHE A 485 16.18 4.59 6.14
C PHE A 485 15.76 3.13 6.07
N GLY A 486 14.50 2.87 5.70
CA GLY A 486 13.96 1.51 5.58
C GLY A 486 12.51 1.53 5.15
N ARG A 487 11.96 0.37 4.75
CA ARG A 487 10.57 0.27 4.27
C ARG A 487 9.60 0.44 5.43
N ILE A 488 9.04 1.62 5.59
CA ILE A 488 8.09 1.91 6.67
C ILE A 488 6.74 1.34 6.26
N ARG A 489 6.29 0.28 6.95
CA ARG A 489 4.99 -0.36 6.75
C ARG A 489 3.90 0.32 7.56
N ASP A 490 4.22 0.64 8.80
CA ASP A 490 3.26 1.13 9.77
C ASP A 490 3.83 2.30 10.56
N VAL A 491 2.96 3.23 10.94
CA VAL A 491 3.28 4.39 11.78
C VAL A 491 2.14 4.50 12.79
N GLY A 492 2.45 4.76 14.06
CA GLY A 492 1.41 4.97 15.06
C GLY A 492 1.92 5.59 16.35
N MET A 493 0.97 5.97 17.19
CA MET A 493 1.24 6.67 18.45
C MET A 493 1.29 5.68 19.62
N GLY A 494 2.42 5.66 20.33
CA GLY A 494 2.57 4.89 21.56
C GLY A 494 1.82 5.51 22.73
N ALA A 495 1.50 4.70 23.74
CA ALA A 495 0.87 5.18 24.99
C ALA A 495 1.76 6.16 25.79
N ASP A 496 3.05 6.23 25.47
CA ASP A 496 4.00 7.20 26.01
C ASP A 496 4.03 8.54 25.24
N GLY A 497 3.20 8.67 24.20
CA GLY A 497 3.10 9.85 23.35
C GLY A 497 4.22 9.97 22.31
N LEU A 498 5.03 8.93 22.11
CA LEU A 498 6.04 8.88 21.04
C LEU A 498 5.46 8.31 19.75
N VAL A 499 6.06 8.69 18.63
CA VAL A 499 5.78 8.09 17.33
C VAL A 499 6.62 6.83 17.18
N TYR A 500 5.97 5.74 16.80
CA TYR A 500 6.60 4.47 16.46
C TYR A 500 6.43 4.17 14.98
N ILE A 501 7.45 3.56 14.39
CA ILE A 501 7.43 3.11 12.99
C ILE A 501 7.83 1.62 12.91
N ALA A 502 7.09 0.87 12.10
CA ALA A 502 7.36 -0.53 11.79
C ALA A 502 8.09 -0.64 10.46
N LEU A 503 9.28 -1.25 10.47
CA LEU A 503 10.06 -1.49 9.26
C LEU A 503 9.95 -2.93 8.79
N GLU A 504 9.82 -3.10 7.48
CA GLU A 504 10.05 -4.37 6.80
C GLU A 504 11.46 -4.41 6.20
N HIS A 505 12.21 -5.46 6.49
CA HIS A 505 13.50 -5.71 5.85
C HIS A 505 13.74 -7.22 5.74
N ASN A 506 14.18 -7.67 4.57
CA ASN A 506 14.39 -9.08 4.24
C ASN A 506 13.14 -9.93 4.63
N ASP A 507 13.35 -10.95 5.46
CA ASP A 507 12.30 -11.80 6.03
C ASP A 507 11.89 -11.38 7.46
N THR A 508 12.51 -10.32 8.00
CA THR A 508 12.38 -9.83 9.37
C THR A 508 11.75 -8.43 9.44
N GLY A 509 11.78 -7.81 10.62
CA GLY A 509 11.40 -6.41 10.76
C GLY A 509 11.99 -5.78 12.00
N SER A 510 11.65 -4.52 12.24
CA SER A 510 12.05 -3.82 13.46
C SER A 510 11.07 -2.71 13.80
N LEU A 511 10.98 -2.38 15.08
CA LEU A 511 10.28 -1.21 15.57
C LEU A 511 11.30 -0.13 15.91
N TRP A 512 11.02 1.08 15.46
CA TRP A 512 11.78 2.28 15.79
C TRP A 512 10.85 3.32 16.38
N ARG A 513 11.40 4.24 17.15
CA ARG A 513 10.66 5.37 17.73
C ARG A 513 11.39 6.67 17.50
N LEU A 514 10.63 7.75 17.39
CA LEU A 514 11.14 9.11 17.30
C LEU A 514 11.19 9.67 18.73
N VAL A 515 12.40 9.89 19.25
CA VAL A 515 12.62 10.46 20.58
C VAL A 515 12.98 11.94 20.41
N PRO A 516 12.23 12.89 20.99
CA PRO A 516 12.57 14.30 20.90
C PRO A 516 13.99 14.56 21.37
N LEU A 517 14.71 15.41 20.64
CA LEU A 517 15.97 15.97 21.11
C LEU A 517 15.63 17.33 21.72
N ASP A 518 15.97 17.54 22.99
CA ASP A 518 15.86 18.85 23.62
C ASP A 518 16.54 19.87 22.69
N THR A 519 15.77 20.85 22.21
CA THR A 519 16.38 22.02 21.60
C THR A 519 17.20 22.67 22.70
N ALA A 520 18.53 22.63 22.57
CA ALA A 520 19.40 23.57 23.26
C ALA A 520 19.00 24.99 22.78
N GLY A 521 17.96 25.56 23.36
CA GLY A 521 17.26 26.74 22.83
C GLY A 521 16.20 27.30 23.76
N ASP A 522 15.48 26.46 24.51
CA ASP A 522 14.57 26.96 25.56
C ASP A 522 15.30 27.14 26.89
N VAL A 523 16.29 28.04 26.86
CA VAL A 523 16.64 28.82 28.04
C VAL A 523 15.97 30.17 27.91
N ALA A 524 14.72 30.24 28.40
CA ALA A 524 14.04 31.32 29.12
C ALA A 524 14.13 32.79 28.63
N PRO A 525 13.10 33.61 28.88
CA PRO A 525 12.79 34.03 30.26
C PRO A 525 11.53 33.41 30.87
#